data_AF-A0A024TSJ3-F1
#
_entry.id   AF-A0A024TSJ3-F1
#
_cell.length_a   1.000
_cell.length_b   1.000
_cell.length_c   1.000
_cell.angle_alpha   90.00
_cell.angle_beta   90.00
_cell.angle_gamma   90.00
#
_symmetry.space_group_name_H-M   'P 1'
#
loop_
_entity.id
_entity.type
_entity.pdbx_description
1 polymer ?
#
loop_
_entity_poly.entity_id
_entity_poly.type
_entity_poly.pdbx_seq_one_letter_code
_entity_poly.pdbx_strand_id
1 'polypeptide(L)' 'MANPSTPAKLRLRSEKHLSNITKRGNVPASTRVSHDGYKVGPVLLGFLFFLVVGSAVLEVLRASQIGL' A
#
# COMPACT_ATOMS: atom_id res chain seq x y z
N MET A 1 -24.49 37.89 -5.76
CA MET A 1 -24.67 39.04 -6.68
C MET A 1 -23.50 39.06 -7.65
N ALA A 2 -23.73 38.78 -8.93
CA ALA A 2 -22.66 38.85 -9.95
C ALA A 2 -22.31 40.33 -10.19
N ASN A 3 -21.03 40.70 -9.99
CA ASN A 3 -20.57 42.06 -10.26
C ASN A 3 -20.70 42.36 -11.76
N PRO A 4 -21.52 43.33 -12.21
CA PRO A 4 -21.83 43.55 -13.62
C PRO A 4 -20.63 43.97 -14.48
N SER A 5 -19.53 44.46 -13.88
CA SER A 5 -18.35 44.96 -14.60
C SER A 5 -17.40 43.88 -15.13
N THR A 6 -17.60 42.61 -14.77
CA THR A 6 -16.76 41.52 -15.29
C THR A 6 -17.24 41.10 -16.70
N PRO A 7 -16.40 41.08 -17.74
CA PRO A 7 -16.83 40.64 -19.07
C PRO A 7 -17.30 39.17 -19.04
N ALA A 8 -18.37 38.86 -19.77
CA ALA A 8 -19.04 37.55 -19.77
C ALA A 8 -18.07 36.37 -20.04
N LYS A 9 -17.05 36.61 -20.88
CA LYS A 9 -16.00 35.64 -21.20
C LYS A 9 -15.16 35.24 -19.99
N LEU A 10 -14.94 36.14 -19.03
CA LEU A 10 -14.22 35.84 -17.80
C LEU A 10 -15.08 35.04 -16.81
N ARG A 11 -16.39 35.30 -16.76
CA ARG A 11 -17.32 34.50 -15.93
C ARG A 11 -17.35 33.04 -16.37
N LEU A 12 -17.53 32.81 -17.67
CA LEU A 12 -17.54 31.46 -18.25
C LEU A 12 -16.22 30.71 -18.02
N ARG A 13 -15.07 31.42 -18.05
CA ARG A 13 -13.77 30.84 -17.73
C ARG A 13 -13.64 30.50 -16.24
N SER A 14 -14.14 31.36 -15.35
CA SER A 14 -14.13 31.11 -13.91
C SER A 14 -15.02 29.91 -13.56
N GLU A 15 -16.21 29.81 -14.13
CA GLU A 15 -17.13 28.69 -13.94
C GLU A 15 -16.52 27.35 -14.39
N LYS A 16 -15.87 27.31 -15.56
CA LYS A 16 -15.15 26.13 -16.06
C LYS A 16 -13.93 25.77 -15.21
N HIS A 17 -13.23 26.76 -14.67
CA HIS A 17 -12.10 26.51 -13.78
C HIS A 17 -12.56 25.93 -12.45
N LEU A 18 -13.65 26.47 -11.88
CA LEU A 18 -14.21 26.00 -10.62
C LEU A 18 -14.73 24.55 -10.70
N SER A 19 -15.35 24.15 -11.82
CA SER A 19 -15.84 22.78 -12.00
C SER A 19 -14.74 21.72 -12.11
N ASN A 20 -13.51 22.12 -12.49
CA ASN A 20 -12.39 21.20 -12.65
C ASN A 20 -11.54 21.04 -11.37
N ILE A 21 -11.85 21.80 -10.31
CA ILE A 21 -11.15 21.71 -9.02
C ILE A 21 -11.89 20.70 -8.13
N THR A 22 -11.76 19.41 -8.46
CA THR A 22 -12.42 18.31 -7.72
C THR A 22 -11.63 17.83 -6.50
N LYS A 23 -10.42 18.34 -6.29
CA LYS A 23 -9.49 17.90 -5.23
C LYS A 23 -8.98 19.03 -4.33
N ARG A 24 -9.71 20.17 -4.25
CA ARG A 24 -9.37 21.22 -3.26
C ARG A 24 -9.55 20.63 -1.85
N GLY A 25 -8.47 20.57 -1.08
CA GLY A 25 -8.50 20.07 0.29
C GLY A 25 -8.44 18.55 0.46
N ASN A 26 -8.58 17.75 -0.62
CA ASN A 26 -8.42 16.29 -0.54
C ASN A 26 -6.97 15.87 -0.84
N VAL A 27 -6.03 16.44 -0.08
CA VAL A 27 -4.67 15.91 0.01
C VAL A 27 -4.74 14.83 1.08
N PRO A 28 -4.54 13.54 0.75
CA PRO A 28 -4.56 12.50 1.76
C PRO A 28 -3.49 12.83 2.82
N ALA A 29 -3.96 13.08 4.05
CA ALA A 29 -3.09 13.29 5.18
C ALA A 29 -2.39 11.95 5.47
N SER A 30 -1.14 11.84 5.05
CA SER A 30 -0.26 10.68 5.24
C SER A 30 -0.61 9.41 4.46
N THR A 31 0.29 9.02 3.55
CA THR A 31 0.38 7.67 2.97
C THR A 31 0.92 6.63 3.97
N ARG A 32 1.32 7.05 5.18
CA ARG A 32 1.80 6.12 6.22
C ARG A 32 0.63 5.61 7.03
N VAL A 33 -0.02 4.57 6.51
CA VAL A 33 -0.48 3.50 7.39
C VAL A 33 0.81 2.93 8.01
N SER A 34 1.16 3.36 9.23
CA SER A 34 2.23 2.73 10.01
C SER A 34 1.76 1.33 10.37
N HIS A 35 1.88 0.40 9.42
CA HIS A 35 1.93 -1.01 9.71
C HIS A 35 3.35 -1.30 10.21
N ASP A 36 3.65 -0.86 11.43
CA ASP A 36 4.80 -1.32 12.22
C ASP A 36 4.58 -2.77 12.73
N GLY A 37 3.85 -3.57 11.95
CA GLY A 37 3.81 -5.01 12.07
C GLY A 37 4.85 -5.60 11.13
N TYR A 38 5.61 -6.58 11.63
CA TYR A 38 6.67 -7.31 10.94
C TYR A 38 6.47 -7.35 9.42
N LYS A 39 7.47 -6.88 8.67
CA LYS A 39 7.50 -6.88 7.19
C LYS A 39 7.61 -8.29 6.59
N VAL A 40 7.15 -9.32 7.30
CA VAL A 40 7.08 -10.68 6.80
C VAL A 40 5.62 -11.08 6.78
N GLY A 41 5.13 -11.44 5.59
CA GLY A 41 3.77 -11.93 5.44
C GLY A 41 3.60 -13.28 6.14
N PRO A 42 2.38 -13.64 6.58
CA PRO A 42 2.09 -14.93 7.18
C PRO A 42 2.58 -16.13 6.35
N VAL A 43 2.53 -16.01 5.02
CA VAL A 43 3.02 -17.03 4.08
C VAL A 43 4.54 -17.19 4.15
N LEU A 44 5.29 -16.08 4.12
CA LEU A 44 6.76 -16.11 4.20
C LEU A 44 7.22 -16.62 5.56
N LEU A 45 6.52 -16.24 6.62
CA LEU A 45 6.81 -16.71 7.97
C LEU A 45 6.57 -18.22 8.10
N GLY A 46 5.44 -18.73 7.58
CA GLY A 46 5.17 -20.18 7.53
C GLY A 46 6.19 -20.95 6.69
N PHE A 47 6.61 -20.40 5.55
CA PHE A 47 7.64 -21.00 4.70
C PHE A 47 9.00 -21.06 5.41
N LEU A 48 9.38 -20.02 6.15
CA LEU A 48 10.60 -19.99 6.95
C LEU A 48 10.62 -21.10 8.00
N PHE A 49 9.52 -21.27 8.76
CA PHE A 49 9.40 -22.35 9.75
C PHE A 49 9.41 -23.73 9.10
N PHE A 50 8.72 -23.90 7.96
CA PHE A 50 8.71 -25.17 7.23
C PHE A 50 10.11 -25.58 6.75
N LEU A 51 10.89 -24.64 6.21
CA LEU A 51 12.27 -24.90 5.80
C LEU A 51 13.16 -25.28 6.98
N VAL A 52 13.06 -24.54 8.09
CA VAL A 52 13.91 -24.74 9.28
C VAL A 52 13.58 -26.07 9.97
N VAL A 53 12.30 -26.35 10.22
CA VAL A 53 11.89 -27.61 10.88
C VAL A 53 12.01 -28.78 9.90
N GLY A 54 11.63 -28.58 8.65
CA GLY A 54 11.69 -29.61 7.61
C GLY A 54 13.11 -30.07 7.29
N SER A 55 14.09 -29.15 7.29
CA SER A 55 15.50 -29.54 7.09
C SER A 55 16.01 -30.43 8.21
N ALA A 56 15.71 -30.11 9.47
CA ALA A 56 16.09 -30.92 10.63
C ALA A 56 15.47 -32.32 10.59
N VAL A 57 14.20 -32.44 10.20
CA VAL A 57 13.55 -33.75 10.03
C VAL A 57 14.23 -34.56 8.93
N LEU A 58 14.51 -33.95 7.77
CA LEU A 58 15.19 -34.62 6.66
C LEU A 58 16.65 -34.97 6.99
N GLU A 59 17.31 -34.23 7.87
CA GLU A 59 18.65 -34.52 8.36
C GLU A 59 18.65 -35.73 9.28
N VAL A 60 17.71 -35.83 10.23
CA VAL A 60 17.54 -37.00 11.10
C VAL A 60 17.22 -38.26 10.28
N LEU A 61 16.35 -38.15 9.28
CA LEU A 61 16.02 -39.27 8.38
C LEU A 61 17.22 -39.71 7.55
N ARG A 62 18.05 -38.78 7.06
CA ARG A 62 19.30 -39.14 6.37
C ARG A 62 20.32 -39.72 7.32
N ALA A 63 20.45 -39.18 8.53
CA ALA A 63 21.36 -39.68 9.56
C ALA A 63 21.02 -41.12 9.97
N SER A 64 19.73 -41.49 10.04
CA SER A 64 19.32 -42.87 10.31
C SER A 64 19.51 -43.82 9.13
N GLN A 65 19.44 -43.32 7.89
CA GLN A 65 19.73 -44.10 6.69
C GLN A 65 21.23 -44.28 6.43
N ILE A 66 22.06 -43.36 6.89
CA ILE A 66 23.54 -43.38 6.74
C ILE A 66 24.21 -44.09 7.94
N GLY A 67 23.45 -44.40 8.99
CA GLY A 67 23.94 -44.89 10.29
C GLY A 67 23.35 -46.22 10.76
N LEU A 68 23.17 -47.17 9.84
CA LEU A 68 23.26 -48.63 10.07
C LEU A 68 24.19 -49.21 8.99
#